data_AF-A0A0F9BP49-F1
#
_entry.id   AF-A0A0F9BP49-F1
#
_cell.length_a   1.000
_cell.length_b   1.000
_cell.length_c   1.000
_cell.angle_alpha   90.00
_cell.angle_beta   90.00
_cell.angle_gamma   90.00
#
_symmetry.space_group_name_H-M   'P 1'
#
loop_
_entity.id
_entity.type
_entity.pdbx_description
1 polymer ?
#
loop_
_entity_poly.entity_id
_entity_poly.type
_entity_poly.pdbx_seq_one_letter_code
_entity_poly.pdbx_strand_id
1 'polypeptide(L)' 'MVNEAVLKLKVDTPFDWIVANVRGIEKGTVMKMSGVGIAAPSDGDGDTFACIARREKITIDGRTR' A
#
# COMPACT_ATOMS: atom_id res chain seq x y z
N MET A 1 26.69 -12.20 2.97
CA MET A 1 25.46 -12.80 3.55
C MET A 1 24.86 -13.69 2.48
N VAL A 2 24.73 -14.98 2.77
CA VAL A 2 24.48 -16.06 1.82
C VAL A 2 22.96 -16.24 1.68
N ASN A 3 22.46 -16.15 0.44
CA ASN A 3 21.14 -16.64 0.02
C ASN A 3 19.90 -16.20 0.82
N GLU A 4 19.60 -14.90 0.87
CA GLU A 4 18.24 -14.46 1.17
C GLU A 4 17.43 -14.47 -0.13
N ALA A 5 16.71 -15.57 -0.37
CA ALA A 5 15.73 -15.62 -1.45
C ALA A 5 14.64 -14.57 -1.15
N VAL A 6 14.70 -13.42 -1.82
CA VAL A 6 13.65 -12.41 -1.74
C VAL A 6 12.43 -12.96 -2.48
N LEU A 7 11.50 -13.54 -1.71
CA LEU A 7 10.19 -13.95 -2.22
C LEU A 7 9.43 -12.70 -2.68
N LYS A 8 9.52 -12.36 -3.98
CA LYS A 8 8.69 -11.33 -4.58
C LYS A 8 7.29 -11.89 -4.79
N LEU A 9 6.34 -11.45 -3.97
CA LEU A 9 4.93 -11.73 -4.17
C LEU A 9 4.47 -11.05 -5.47
N LYS A 10 4.36 -11.83 -6.55
CA LYS A 10 3.74 -11.38 -7.80
C LYS A 10 2.25 -11.66 -7.71
N VAL A 11 1.47 -10.62 -7.45
CA VAL A 11 0.01 -10.68 -7.36
C VAL A 11 -0.62 -10.13 -8.65
N ASP A 12 -1.43 -10.95 -9.33
CA ASP A 12 -2.31 -10.52 -10.42
C ASP A 12 -3.63 -9.94 -9.88
N THR A 13 -4.00 -10.41 -8.70
CA THR A 13 -5.22 -10.13 -7.98
C THR A 13 -4.93 -9.13 -6.87
N PRO A 14 -5.86 -8.21 -6.59
CA PRO A 14 -5.67 -7.24 -5.52
C PRO A 14 -5.53 -7.97 -4.19
N PHE A 15 -4.45 -7.70 -3.47
CA PHE A 15 -4.24 -8.24 -2.13
C PHE A 15 -4.54 -7.15 -1.09
N ASP A 16 -5.18 -7.54 0.01
CA ASP A 16 -5.60 -6.61 1.04
C ASP A 16 -4.40 -6.18 1.90
N TRP A 17 -4.12 -4.87 1.92
CA TRP A 17 -3.13 -4.27 2.82
C TRP A 17 -3.81 -3.42 3.87
N ILE A 18 -3.20 -3.35 5.05
CA ILE A 18 -3.61 -2.39 6.07
C ILE A 18 -3.17 -1.01 5.58
N VAL A 19 -4.12 -0.10 5.44
CA VAL A 19 -3.83 1.27 5.02
C VAL A 19 -3.96 2.21 6.21
N ALA A 20 -2.90 2.99 6.49
CA ALA A 20 -2.86 3.88 7.64
C ALA A 20 -4.09 4.80 7.68
N ASN A 21 -4.76 4.87 8.84
CA ASN A 21 -6.11 5.43 8.96
C ASN A 21 -6.18 6.97 9.01
N VAL A 22 -5.18 7.67 8.47
CA VAL A 22 -5.05 9.11 8.77
C VAL A 22 -5.74 9.98 7.72
N ARG A 23 -5.94 9.47 6.50
CA ARG A 23 -6.49 10.24 5.37
C ARG A 23 -7.40 9.38 4.49
N GLY A 24 -8.23 10.06 3.71
CA GLY A 24 -8.94 9.48 2.58
C GLY A 24 -7.97 9.21 1.43
N ILE A 25 -8.25 8.21 0.62
CA ILE A 25 -7.36 7.74 -0.44
C ILE A 25 -8.20 7.58 -1.69
N GLU A 26 -7.72 8.13 -2.79
CA GLU A 26 -8.39 8.02 -4.07
C GLU A 26 -7.94 6.76 -4.80
N LYS A 27 -8.79 6.25 -5.69
CA LYS A 27 -8.38 5.17 -6.56
C LYS A 27 -7.25 5.64 -7.48
N GLY A 28 -6.22 4.82 -7.63
CA GLY A 28 -5.05 5.14 -8.43
C GLY A 28 -3.96 5.88 -7.65
N THR A 29 -4.17 6.23 -6.39
CA THR A 29 -3.12 6.79 -5.54
C THR A 29 -1.94 5.83 -5.42
N VAL A 30 -0.74 6.36 -5.64
CA VAL A 30 0.52 5.64 -5.42
C VAL A 30 0.74 5.48 -3.92
N MET A 31 0.92 4.23 -3.50
CA MET A 31 1.11 3.88 -2.09
C MET A 31 2.58 3.56 -1.82
N LYS A 32 3.06 4.02 -0.67
CA LYS A 32 4.36 3.69 -0.12
C LYS A 32 4.28 2.64 0.96
N MET A 33 5.37 1.89 1.11
CA MET A 33 5.53 0.96 2.22
C MET A 33 5.84 1.76 3.49
N SER A 34 4.94 1.73 4.47
CA SER A 34 5.15 2.35 5.78
C SER A 34 5.60 1.34 6.85
N GLY A 35 5.44 0.05 6.58
CA GLY A 35 5.80 -1.06 7.46
C GLY A 35 5.48 -2.40 6.81
N VAL A 36 5.82 -3.50 7.47
CA VAL A 36 5.51 -4.85 6.97
C VAL A 36 3.98 -5.02 6.94
N GLY A 37 3.42 -5.13 5.73
CA GLY A 37 1.97 -5.26 5.53
C GLY A 37 1.16 -3.97 5.70
N ILE A 38 1.82 -2.81 5.78
CA ILE A 38 1.17 -1.50 5.97
C ILE A 38 1.52 -0.54 4.83
N ALA A 39 0.49 0.01 4.17
CA ALA A 39 0.59 1.05 3.15
C ALA A 39 0.23 2.43 3.71
N ALA A 40 0.87 3.47 3.17
CA ALA A 40 0.44 4.86 3.30
C ALA A 40 0.44 5.54 1.92
N PRO A 41 -0.29 6.65 1.71
CA PRO A 41 -0.15 7.46 0.51
C PRO A 41 1.30 7.92 0.36
N SER A 42 1.83 7.91 -0.87
CA SER A 42 3.16 8.47 -1.13
C SER A 42 3.14 10.00 -0.96
N ASP A 43 4.19 10.53 -0.35
CA ASP A 43 4.39 11.97 -0.12
C ASP A 43 5.42 12.57 -1.10
N GLY A 44 6.00 11.75 -2.00
CA GLY A 44 6.90 12.19 -3.06
C GLY A 44 8.18 11.36 -3.16
N ASP A 45 9.27 12.04 -3.56
CA ASP A 45 10.52 11.40 -3.93
C ASP A 45 11.22 10.74 -2.73
N GLY A 46 11.64 9.49 -2.89
CA GLY A 46 12.34 8.69 -1.86
C GLY A 46 11.47 7.64 -1.18
N ASP A 47 10.17 7.58 -1.48
CA ASP A 47 9.27 6.58 -0.95
C ASP A 47 9.50 5.19 -1.58
N THR A 48 9.57 4.14 -0.76
CA THR A 48 9.57 2.77 -1.26
C THR A 48 8.19 2.42 -1.80
N PHE A 49 8.10 2.24 -3.12
CA PHE A 49 6.87 1.85 -3.79
C PHE A 49 6.31 0.54 -3.20
N ALA A 50 5.03 0.57 -2.81
CA ALA A 50 4.30 -0.60 -2.34
C ALA A 50 3.32 -1.11 -3.40
N CYS A 51 2.34 -0.29 -3.76
CA CYS A 51 1.26 -0.66 -4.66
C CYS A 51 0.51 0.58 -5.17
N ILE A 52 -0.50 0.36 -6.00
CA ILE A 52 -1.45 1.39 -6.43
C ILE A 52 -2.81 1.06 -5.83
N ALA A 53 -3.46 2.05 -5.22
CA ALA A 53 -4.77 1.88 -4.61
C ALA A 53 -5.81 1.47 -5.67
N ARG A 54 -6.38 0.27 -5.53
CA ARG A 54 -7.42 -0.20 -6.46
C ARG A 54 -8.77 0.50 -6.24
N ARG A 55 -9.02 0.97 -5.01
CA ARG A 55 -10.30 1.49 -4.55
C ARG A 55 -10.09 2.68 -3.63
N GLU A 56 -11.17 3.43 -3.42
CA GLU A 56 -11.16 4.60 -2.57
C GLU A 56 -11.29 4.20 -1.09
N LYS A 57 -10.67 5.01 -0.22
CA LYS A 57 -10.85 4.97 1.23
C LYS A 57 -11.47 6.29 1.66
N ILE A 58 -12.60 6.25 2.33
CA ILE A 58 -13.13 7.42 3.03
C ILE A 58 -12.44 7.50 4.40
N THR A 59 -11.98 8.70 4.78
CA THR A 59 -11.08 8.96 5.93
C THR A 59 -11.52 8.28 7.24
N ILE A 60 -12.82 8.12 7.47
CA ILE A 60 -13.42 7.70 8.76
C ILE A 60 -14.31 6.44 8.63
N ASP A 61 -14.49 5.93 7.41
CA ASP A 61 -15.34 4.76 7.14
C ASP A 61 -14.67 3.46 7.64
N GLY A 62 -13.33 3.41 7.61
CA GLY A 62 -12.59 2.18 7.88
C GLY A 62 -12.82 1.07 6.84
N ARG A 63 -13.69 1.31 5.84
CA ARG A 63 -13.91 0.41 4.72
C ARG A 63 -13.13 0.90 3.51
N THR A 64 -12.18 0.10 3.07
CA THR A 64 -11.60 0.12 1.72
C THR A 64 -12.39 -0.88 0.88
N ARG A 65 -13.61 -0.52 0.47
CA ARG A 65 -14.48 -1.39 -0.34
C ARG A 65 -14.47 -1.04 -1.80
#